data_AF-A0A3R8NXM4-F1
#
_entry.id   AF-A0A3R8NXM4-F1
#
_cell.length_a   1.000
_cell.length_b   1.000
_cell.length_c   1.000
_cell.angle_alpha   90.00
_cell.angle_beta   90.00
_cell.angle_gamma   90.00
#
_symmetry.space_group_name_H-M   'P 1'
#
loop_
_entity.id
_entity.type
_entity.pdbx_description
1 polymer ?
#
loop_
_entity_poly.entity_id
_entity_poly.type
_entity_poly.pdbx_seq_one_letter_code
_entity_poly.pdbx_strand_id
1 'polypeptide(L)'
;MLWGVDADSGRSSAEGAEPELQLVLCALDEPLAAAWQEIAESRPGISAHQGSVLDVQVDAVVSPANSYGWMRGGIDAVYARAFPKVEEQVRSAVLAYHGGELPVGEALLVPTGVPSPIWLISAPTMREPGEALPADTVHPYLAARAVLRLWASAVLDNGAPVHRVVRSIAMPGLGTGIGGAAPELCARQVAAAWDEVFAQVDLR
;
A
#
# COMPACT_ATOMS: atom_id res chain seq x y z
N MET A 1 52.08 15.81 3.07
CA MET A 1 52.71 15.59 1.75
C MET A 1 52.38 14.16 1.34
N LEU A 2 51.29 13.98 0.60
CA LEU A 2 51.26 13.90 -0.87
C LEU A 2 51.88 12.60 -1.39
N TRP A 3 51.00 11.65 -1.69
CA TRP A 3 51.13 10.74 -2.83
C TRP A 3 49.87 10.93 -3.67
N GLY A 4 50.05 11.23 -4.95
CA GLY A 4 48.98 11.24 -5.95
C GLY A 4 49.11 10.06 -6.92
N VAL A 5 48.15 10.03 -7.84
CA VAL A 5 48.17 9.54 -9.25
C VAL A 5 47.01 8.56 -9.57
N ASP A 6 45.98 9.17 -10.15
CA ASP A 6 45.23 8.86 -11.39
C ASP A 6 44.37 7.61 -11.66
N ALA A 7 43.27 7.96 -12.36
CA ALA A 7 42.58 7.33 -13.48
C ALA A 7 41.48 6.27 -13.21
N ASP A 8 40.25 6.79 -13.29
CA ASP A 8 39.13 6.30 -14.11
C ASP A 8 38.84 4.80 -14.17
N SER A 9 37.72 4.41 -13.56
CA SER A 9 36.90 3.34 -14.10
C SER A 9 35.43 3.63 -13.78
N GLY A 10 34.71 4.08 -14.79
CA GLY A 10 33.28 3.82 -14.98
C GLY A 10 32.39 4.16 -13.80
N ARG A 11 31.91 5.41 -13.74
CA ARG A 11 30.66 5.70 -13.03
C ARG A 11 29.54 4.93 -13.71
N SER A 12 29.23 3.76 -13.15
CA SER A 12 27.92 3.12 -13.31
C SER A 12 26.88 4.13 -12.84
N SER A 13 26.14 4.69 -13.77
CA SER A 13 25.07 5.68 -13.54
C SER A 13 23.80 5.05 -12.96
N ALA A 14 23.93 4.03 -12.11
CA ALA A 14 22.81 3.33 -11.46
C ALA A 14 22.86 3.40 -9.92
N GLU A 15 23.77 4.18 -9.33
CA GLU A 15 23.73 4.54 -7.91
C GLU A 15 23.30 6.01 -7.79
N GLY A 16 21.99 6.26 -7.73
CA GLY A 16 21.48 7.61 -7.55
C GLY A 16 20.03 7.88 -7.96
N ALA A 17 19.35 6.95 -8.62
CA ALA A 17 17.90 7.08 -8.83
C ALA A 17 17.17 6.74 -7.52
N GLU A 18 16.36 7.68 -7.02
CA GLU A 18 15.38 7.35 -6.00
C GLU A 18 14.51 6.21 -6.51
N PRO A 19 14.21 5.21 -5.68
CA PRO A 19 13.44 4.09 -6.18
C PRO A 19 12.01 4.49 -6.49
N GLU A 20 11.54 4.04 -7.64
CA GLU A 20 10.19 4.30 -8.10
C GLU A 20 9.25 3.18 -7.63
N LEU A 21 8.12 3.54 -7.01
CA LEU A 21 7.09 2.59 -6.61
C LEU A 21 6.29 2.13 -7.84
N GLN A 22 6.06 0.82 -7.94
CA GLN A 22 5.06 0.26 -8.86
C GLN A 22 3.79 -0.09 -8.08
N LEU A 23 2.72 0.65 -8.30
CA LEU A 23 1.41 0.42 -7.70
C LEU A 23 0.48 -0.26 -8.71
N VAL A 24 0.00 -1.45 -8.37
CA VAL A 24 -0.95 -2.22 -9.16
C VAL A 24 -2.32 -2.12 -8.51
N LEU A 25 -3.23 -1.39 -9.14
CA LEU A 25 -4.59 -1.20 -8.68
C LEU A 25 -5.47 -2.36 -9.17
N CYS A 26 -5.95 -3.18 -8.24
CA CYS A 26 -6.68 -4.40 -8.55
C CYS A 26 -8.18 -4.24 -8.26
N ALA A 27 -9.00 -4.76 -9.18
CA ALA A 27 -10.45 -4.78 -9.02
C ALA A 27 -11.06 -6.05 -9.63
N LEU A 28 -12.04 -6.63 -8.95
CA LEU A 28 -12.81 -7.77 -9.47
C LEU A 28 -14.01 -7.31 -10.31
N ASP A 29 -14.65 -6.22 -9.90
CA ASP A 29 -15.82 -5.67 -10.56
C ASP A 29 -15.45 -4.64 -11.64
N GLU A 30 -16.26 -4.60 -12.69
CA GLU A 30 -16.07 -3.72 -13.85
C GLU A 30 -16.06 -2.22 -13.47
N PRO A 31 -16.97 -1.70 -12.63
CA PRO A 31 -16.97 -0.27 -12.29
C PRO A 31 -15.66 0.20 -11.66
N LEU A 32 -15.13 -0.55 -10.68
CA LEU A 32 -13.86 -0.21 -10.06
C LEU A 32 -12.66 -0.43 -11.00
N ALA A 33 -12.68 -1.48 -11.82
CA ALA A 33 -11.64 -1.72 -12.80
C ALA A 33 -11.55 -0.57 -13.84
N ALA A 34 -12.69 -0.09 -14.34
CA ALA A 34 -12.76 1.05 -15.24
C ALA A 34 -12.22 2.34 -14.59
N ALA A 35 -12.62 2.60 -13.33
CA ALA A 35 -12.12 3.76 -12.58
C ALA A 35 -10.59 3.68 -12.32
N TRP A 36 -10.04 2.48 -12.15
CA TRP A 36 -8.59 2.28 -12.06
C TRP A 36 -7.85 2.52 -13.36
N GLN A 37 -8.43 2.11 -14.49
CA GLN A 37 -7.82 2.36 -15.80
C GLN A 37 -7.67 3.87 -16.06
N GLU A 38 -8.72 4.66 -15.81
CA GLU A 38 -8.69 6.13 -16.00
C GLU A 38 -7.55 6.81 -15.22
N ILE A 39 -7.30 6.36 -13.98
CA ILE A 39 -6.25 6.93 -13.13
C ILE A 39 -4.86 6.48 -13.57
N ALA A 40 -4.71 5.22 -13.96
CA ALA A 40 -3.44 4.63 -14.36
C ALA A 40 -2.91 5.25 -15.66
N GLU A 41 -3.77 5.61 -16.61
CA GLU A 41 -3.38 6.21 -17.90
C GLU A 41 -2.54 7.49 -17.77
N SER A 42 -2.74 8.25 -16.69
CA SER A 42 -2.11 9.56 -16.49
C SER A 42 -1.01 9.58 -15.43
N ARG A 43 -0.70 8.44 -14.79
CA ARG A 43 0.23 8.37 -13.65
C ARG A 43 1.29 7.30 -13.87
N PRO A 44 2.52 7.69 -14.25
CA PRO A 44 3.67 6.78 -14.24
C PRO A 44 3.80 6.09 -12.86
N GLY A 45 4.15 4.82 -12.87
CA GLY A 45 4.22 4.00 -11.64
C GLY A 45 2.88 3.41 -11.20
N ILE A 46 1.75 3.77 -11.80
CA ILE A 46 0.45 3.13 -11.55
C ILE A 46 0.05 2.26 -12.75
N SER A 47 -0.44 1.05 -12.47
CA SER A 47 -1.08 0.18 -13.45
C SER A 47 -2.40 -0.36 -12.91
N ALA A 48 -3.33 -0.73 -13.79
CA ALA A 48 -4.60 -1.34 -13.40
C ALA A 48 -4.61 -2.84 -13.78
N HIS A 49 -5.17 -3.67 -12.91
CA HIS A 49 -5.37 -5.10 -13.12
C HIS A 49 -6.82 -5.48 -12.80
N GLN A 50 -7.55 -5.98 -13.79
CA GLN A 50 -8.87 -6.56 -13.58
C GLN A 50 -8.71 -8.01 -13.12
N GLY A 51 -8.74 -8.21 -11.81
CA GLY A 51 -8.48 -9.47 -11.14
C GLY A 51 -8.18 -9.27 -9.66
N SER A 52 -7.83 -10.36 -8.99
CA SER A 52 -7.46 -10.35 -7.58
C SER A 52 -6.06 -9.74 -7.41
N VAL A 53 -5.87 -9.05 -6.29
CA VAL A 53 -4.53 -8.69 -5.77
C VAL A 53 -3.58 -9.90 -5.61
N LEU A 54 -4.12 -11.12 -5.54
CA LEU A 54 -3.32 -12.35 -5.46
C LEU A 54 -2.92 -12.91 -6.84
N ASP A 55 -3.45 -12.35 -7.94
CA ASP A 55 -3.13 -12.79 -9.30
C ASP A 55 -1.84 -12.14 -9.83
N VAL A 56 -1.33 -11.12 -9.12
CA VAL A 56 -0.15 -10.33 -9.50
C VAL A 56 1.04 -10.63 -8.59
N GLN A 57 2.23 -10.71 -9.19
CA GLN A 57 3.47 -10.89 -8.44
C GLN A 57 3.98 -9.52 -7.98
N VAL A 58 3.87 -9.28 -6.67
CA VAL A 58 4.27 -8.02 -6.03
C VAL A 58 4.96 -8.29 -4.69
N ASP A 59 5.69 -7.30 -4.16
CA ASP A 59 6.38 -7.43 -2.88
C ASP A 59 5.40 -7.30 -1.70
N ALA A 60 4.37 -6.47 -1.86
CA ALA A 60 3.37 -6.21 -0.83
C ALA A 60 1.93 -6.13 -1.36
N VAL A 61 0.98 -6.48 -0.50
CA VAL A 61 -0.46 -6.26 -0.73
C VAL A 61 -1.06 -5.32 0.31
N VAL A 62 -2.08 -4.56 -0.04
CA VAL A 62 -2.79 -3.67 0.90
C VAL A 62 -4.06 -4.32 1.44
N SER A 63 -4.20 -4.34 2.76
CA SER A 63 -5.41 -4.72 3.49
C SER A 63 -6.17 -3.47 3.92
N PRO A 64 -7.31 -3.13 3.28
CA PRO A 64 -8.22 -2.06 3.69
C PRO A 64 -9.02 -2.46 4.93
N ALA A 65 -8.32 -2.59 6.05
CA ALA A 65 -8.80 -3.25 7.26
C ALA A 65 -9.81 -2.41 8.08
N ASN A 66 -10.26 -3.00 9.19
CA ASN A 66 -10.74 -2.26 10.36
C ASN A 66 -9.58 -1.95 11.32
N SER A 67 -9.79 -1.01 12.23
CA SER A 67 -8.76 -0.55 13.17
C SER A 67 -8.22 -1.63 14.13
N TYR A 68 -8.92 -2.78 14.28
CA TYR A 68 -8.49 -3.87 15.16
C TYR A 68 -7.75 -5.01 14.45
N GLY A 69 -7.59 -4.91 13.12
CA GLY A 69 -6.90 -5.93 12.33
C GLY A 69 -7.66 -7.26 12.21
N TRP A 70 -8.98 -7.27 12.41
CA TRP A 70 -9.77 -8.48 12.19
C TRP A 70 -9.95 -8.76 10.69
N MET A 71 -9.64 -9.97 10.23
CA MET A 71 -9.57 -10.28 8.79
C MET A 71 -10.69 -11.23 8.36
N ARG A 72 -11.94 -10.84 8.66
CA ARG A 72 -13.13 -11.73 8.56
C ARG A 72 -14.04 -11.47 7.37
N GLY A 73 -13.83 -10.39 6.63
CA GLY A 73 -14.71 -9.98 5.53
C GLY A 73 -13.96 -9.45 4.32
N GLY A 74 -14.64 -9.43 3.17
CA GLY A 74 -14.09 -8.90 1.92
C GLY A 74 -12.74 -9.51 1.56
N ILE A 75 -11.81 -8.66 1.10
CA ILE A 75 -10.45 -9.07 0.75
C ILE A 75 -9.64 -9.57 1.97
N ASP A 76 -9.91 -9.06 3.17
CA ASP A 76 -9.17 -9.51 4.36
C ASP A 76 -9.42 -10.99 4.66
N ALA A 77 -10.65 -11.48 4.43
CA ALA A 77 -10.95 -12.91 4.54
C ALA A 77 -10.20 -13.74 3.49
N VAL A 78 -9.90 -13.18 2.32
CA VAL A 78 -9.09 -13.82 1.29
C VAL A 78 -7.64 -13.90 1.74
N TYR A 79 -7.09 -12.81 2.29
CA TYR A 79 -5.74 -12.80 2.85
C TYR A 79 -5.57 -13.75 4.02
N ALA A 80 -6.53 -13.81 4.95
CA ALA A 80 -6.50 -14.74 6.08
C ALA A 80 -6.45 -16.22 5.65
N ARG A 81 -7.03 -16.55 4.48
CA ARG A 81 -6.96 -17.90 3.89
C ARG A 81 -5.65 -18.13 3.15
N ALA A 82 -5.16 -17.11 2.43
CA ALA A 82 -3.96 -17.22 1.61
C ALA A 82 -2.66 -17.21 2.44
N PHE A 83 -2.64 -16.48 3.55
CA PHE A 83 -1.44 -16.23 4.36
C PHE A 83 -1.64 -16.73 5.79
N PRO A 84 -1.16 -17.95 6.10
CA PRO A 84 -1.28 -18.50 7.45
C PRO A 84 -0.63 -17.56 8.48
N LYS A 85 -1.36 -17.25 9.55
CA LYS A 85 -0.95 -16.35 10.65
C LYS A 85 -0.96 -14.85 10.35
N VAL A 86 -1.34 -14.40 9.15
CA VAL A 86 -1.31 -12.95 8.85
C VAL A 86 -2.20 -12.13 9.78
N GLU A 87 -3.38 -12.64 10.16
CA GLU A 87 -4.26 -11.97 11.14
C GLU A 87 -3.56 -11.82 12.51
N GLU A 88 -2.85 -12.87 12.96
CA GLU A 88 -2.08 -12.81 14.20
C GLU A 88 -0.97 -11.76 14.10
N GLN A 89 -0.23 -11.72 12.99
CA GLN A 89 0.82 -10.73 12.75
C GLN A 89 0.29 -9.30 12.77
N VAL A 90 -0.81 -9.02 12.05
CA VAL A 90 -1.46 -7.71 12.06
C VAL A 90 -1.89 -7.34 13.47
N ARG A 91 -2.63 -8.21 14.16
CA ARG A 91 -3.13 -7.92 15.51
C ARG A 91 -2.02 -7.70 16.53
N SER A 92 -0.96 -8.50 16.48
CA SER A 92 0.22 -8.32 17.33
C SER A 92 0.91 -6.99 17.05
N ALA A 93 1.05 -6.59 15.78
CA ALA A 93 1.63 -5.30 15.42
C ALA A 93 0.74 -4.13 15.86
N VAL A 94 -0.57 -4.21 15.65
CA VAL A 94 -1.55 -3.21 16.12
C VAL A 94 -1.47 -3.06 17.65
N LEU A 95 -1.38 -4.18 18.39
CA LEU A 95 -1.24 -4.14 19.84
C LEU A 95 0.09 -3.51 20.28
N ALA A 96 1.20 -3.92 19.67
CA ALA A 96 2.54 -3.51 20.06
C ALA A 96 2.81 -2.03 19.74
N TYR A 97 2.36 -1.54 18.58
CA TYR A 97 2.73 -0.22 18.07
C TYR A 97 1.62 0.83 18.24
N HIS A 98 0.36 0.42 18.37
CA HIS A 98 -0.79 1.35 18.45
C HIS A 98 -1.71 1.05 19.65
N GLY A 99 -1.28 0.21 20.60
CA GLY A 99 -2.04 -0.04 21.83
C GLY A 99 -3.35 -0.81 21.61
N GLY A 100 -3.51 -1.47 20.48
CA GLY A 100 -4.67 -2.32 20.16
C GLY A 100 -5.66 -1.73 19.16
N GLU A 101 -5.44 -0.50 18.68
CA GLU A 101 -6.27 0.14 17.67
C GLU A 101 -5.41 0.97 16.70
N LEU A 102 -5.35 0.58 15.43
CA LEU A 102 -4.70 1.34 14.35
C LEU A 102 -5.70 2.36 13.78
N PRO A 103 -5.48 3.67 13.92
CA PRO A 103 -6.42 4.67 13.42
C PRO A 103 -6.56 4.69 11.89
N VAL A 104 -7.72 5.10 11.39
CA VAL A 104 -7.89 5.44 9.97
C VAL A 104 -6.94 6.60 9.62
N GLY A 105 -6.17 6.44 8.55
CA GLY A 105 -5.11 7.39 8.17
C GLY A 105 -3.72 7.04 8.68
N GLU A 106 -3.57 5.91 9.36
CA GLU A 106 -2.30 5.25 9.65
C GLU A 106 -2.20 3.92 8.90
N ALA A 107 -0.98 3.42 8.77
CA ALA A 107 -0.70 2.13 8.16
C ALA A 107 0.47 1.46 8.88
N LEU A 108 0.50 0.13 8.85
CA LEU A 108 1.63 -0.66 9.33
C LEU A 108 1.95 -1.79 8.35
N LEU A 109 3.20 -2.25 8.38
CA LEU A 109 3.72 -3.31 7.51
C LEU A 109 3.98 -4.56 8.36
N VAL A 110 3.49 -5.72 7.91
CA VAL A 110 3.77 -7.01 8.54
C VAL A 110 4.19 -8.05 7.50
N PRO A 111 4.98 -9.07 7.89
CA PRO A 111 5.24 -10.19 7.02
C PRO A 111 3.98 -11.05 6.82
N THR A 112 3.75 -11.53 5.61
CA THR A 112 2.66 -12.48 5.30
C THR A 112 2.98 -13.91 5.76
N GLY A 113 4.27 -14.21 5.97
CA GLY A 113 4.74 -15.57 6.26
C GLY A 113 4.88 -16.47 5.03
N VAL A 114 4.68 -15.93 3.83
CA VAL A 114 4.87 -16.63 2.54
C VAL A 114 5.92 -15.90 1.68
N PRO A 115 6.55 -16.56 0.69
CA PRO A 115 7.62 -15.93 -0.09
C PRO A 115 7.15 -14.87 -1.10
N SER A 116 5.86 -14.85 -1.47
CA SER A 116 5.31 -13.87 -2.41
C SER A 116 3.78 -13.74 -2.21
N PRO A 117 3.25 -12.53 -1.96
CA PRO A 117 3.97 -11.34 -1.51
C PRO A 117 4.59 -11.56 -0.12
N ILE A 118 5.77 -10.99 0.13
CA ILE A 118 6.45 -11.09 1.45
C ILE A 118 5.71 -10.24 2.50
N TRP A 119 5.10 -9.15 2.07
CA TRP A 119 4.57 -8.13 2.96
C TRP A 119 3.06 -7.91 2.78
N LEU A 120 2.41 -7.51 3.88
CA LEU A 120 1.08 -6.96 3.88
C LEU A 120 1.10 -5.61 4.59
N ILE A 121 0.50 -4.61 3.96
CA ILE A 121 0.29 -3.27 4.54
C ILE A 121 -1.14 -3.21 5.05
N SER A 122 -1.33 -3.14 6.37
CA SER A 122 -2.65 -2.91 6.97
C SER A 122 -2.90 -1.41 7.02
N ALA A 123 -3.98 -0.96 6.38
CA ALA A 123 -4.36 0.45 6.29
C ALA A 123 -5.89 0.58 6.51
N PRO A 124 -6.33 0.92 7.73
CA PRO A 124 -7.75 0.89 8.06
C PRO A 124 -8.57 1.89 7.27
N THR A 125 -9.72 1.42 6.77
CA THR A 125 -10.74 2.26 6.10
C THR A 125 -11.97 2.48 6.97
N MET A 126 -12.07 1.78 8.09
CA MET A 126 -13.15 1.90 9.07
C MET A 126 -12.61 1.56 10.45
N ARG A 127 -13.32 1.99 11.50
CA ARG A 127 -12.91 1.65 12.86
C ARG A 127 -13.42 0.26 13.21
N GLU A 128 -14.73 0.05 13.10
CA GLU A 128 -15.37 -1.21 13.45
C GLU A 128 -15.49 -2.13 12.23
N PRO A 129 -15.30 -3.45 12.37
CA PRO A 129 -15.54 -4.38 11.27
C PRO A 129 -17.01 -4.34 10.84
N GLY A 130 -17.26 -4.17 9.53
CA GLY A 130 -18.64 -4.14 9.02
C GLY A 130 -19.27 -2.74 8.95
N GLU A 131 -18.53 -1.70 9.32
CA GLU A 131 -19.02 -0.32 9.30
C GLU A 131 -19.20 0.18 7.86
N ALA A 132 -20.40 0.70 7.56
CA ALA A 132 -20.69 1.38 6.31
C ALA A 132 -20.10 2.79 6.34
N LEU A 133 -19.45 3.19 5.25
CA LEU A 133 -18.83 4.50 5.14
C LEU A 133 -19.85 5.54 4.64
N PRO A 134 -19.79 6.79 5.14
CA PRO A 134 -20.55 7.88 4.56
C PRO A 134 -20.25 8.07 3.07
N ALA A 135 -21.24 8.51 2.29
CA ALA A 135 -21.09 8.70 0.84
C ALA A 135 -20.03 9.74 0.46
N ASP A 136 -19.74 10.69 1.36
CA ASP A 136 -18.73 11.73 1.24
C ASP A 136 -17.46 11.45 2.08
N THR A 137 -17.27 10.19 2.50
CA THR A 137 -16.10 9.77 3.30
C THR A 137 -14.78 10.13 2.63
N VAL A 138 -13.76 10.43 3.44
CA VAL A 138 -12.36 10.61 3.01
C VAL A 138 -11.46 9.42 3.35
N HIS A 139 -12.04 8.33 3.86
CA HIS A 139 -11.28 7.18 4.36
C HIS A 139 -10.41 6.49 3.29
N PRO A 140 -10.86 6.30 2.03
CA PRO A 140 -9.99 5.78 0.97
C PRO A 140 -8.72 6.62 0.77
N TYR A 141 -8.84 7.95 0.77
CA TYR A 141 -7.70 8.86 0.65
C TYR A 141 -6.77 8.77 1.86
N LEU A 142 -7.33 8.75 3.08
CA LEU A 142 -6.55 8.63 4.31
C LEU A 142 -5.74 7.32 4.34
N ALA A 143 -6.38 6.20 4.00
CA ALA A 143 -5.73 4.89 3.94
C ALA A 143 -4.65 4.85 2.84
N ALA A 144 -4.95 5.32 1.62
CA ALA A 144 -3.99 5.36 0.53
C ALA A 144 -2.77 6.23 0.88
N ARG A 145 -3.00 7.43 1.43
CA ARG A 145 -1.92 8.33 1.85
C ARG A 145 -1.05 7.71 2.92
N ALA A 146 -1.64 6.97 3.86
CA ALA A 146 -0.90 6.26 4.90
C ALA A 146 0.00 5.17 4.31
N VAL A 147 -0.51 4.35 3.37
CA VAL A 147 0.26 3.34 2.64
C VAL A 147 1.46 3.97 1.93
N LEU A 148 1.23 5.05 1.18
CA LEU A 148 2.27 5.69 0.37
C LEU A 148 3.33 6.38 1.25
N ARG A 149 2.94 7.03 2.34
CA ARG A 149 3.89 7.63 3.30
C ARG A 149 4.68 6.58 4.05
N LEU A 150 4.07 5.46 4.42
CA LEU A 150 4.76 4.31 5.01
C LEU A 150 5.83 3.81 4.04
N TRP A 151 5.47 3.59 2.77
CA TRP A 151 6.42 3.15 1.77
C TRP A 151 7.59 4.14 1.61
N ALA A 152 7.30 5.43 1.49
CA ALA A 152 8.30 6.46 1.19
C ALA A 152 9.27 6.74 2.35
N SER A 153 8.82 6.65 3.60
CA SER A 153 9.56 7.19 4.74
C SER A 153 9.79 6.23 5.92
N ALA A 154 9.07 5.11 6.00
CA ALA A 154 9.24 4.20 7.11
C ALA A 154 10.53 3.38 6.99
N VAL A 155 11.02 2.95 8.16
CA VAL A 155 12.21 2.12 8.32
C VAL A 155 11.81 0.89 9.13
N LEU A 156 12.24 -0.28 8.68
CA LEU A 156 12.03 -1.54 9.39
C LEU A 156 12.88 -1.60 10.67
N ASP A 157 12.55 -2.51 11.57
CA ASP A 157 13.31 -2.73 12.82
C ASP A 157 14.80 -3.05 12.59
N ASN A 158 15.14 -3.61 11.43
CA ASN A 158 16.53 -3.88 11.03
C ASN A 158 17.26 -2.67 10.41
N GLY A 159 16.63 -1.50 10.39
CA GLY A 159 17.19 -0.27 9.82
C GLY A 159 17.04 -0.12 8.30
N ALA A 160 16.44 -1.09 7.60
CA ALA A 160 16.23 -0.99 6.16
C ALA A 160 15.02 -0.07 5.85
N PRO A 161 15.16 0.94 4.97
CA PRO A 161 14.02 1.72 4.49
C PRO A 161 13.02 0.85 3.73
N VAL A 162 11.72 1.07 3.94
CA VAL A 162 10.65 0.25 3.32
C VAL A 162 10.72 0.31 1.79
N HIS A 163 10.91 1.49 1.21
CA HIS A 163 11.04 1.67 -0.24
C HIS A 163 12.20 0.88 -0.88
N ARG A 164 13.15 0.34 -0.10
CA ARG A 164 14.22 -0.54 -0.59
C ARG A 164 13.84 -2.03 -0.63
N VAL A 165 12.89 -2.46 0.19
CA VAL A 165 12.46 -3.87 0.29
C VAL A 165 11.09 -4.13 -0.31
N VAL A 166 10.29 -3.08 -0.50
CA VAL A 166 9.00 -3.11 -1.20
C VAL A 166 9.14 -2.21 -2.42
N ARG A 167 9.17 -2.79 -3.62
CA ARG A 167 9.23 -2.05 -4.89
C ARG A 167 7.90 -2.04 -5.62
N SER A 168 7.05 -3.01 -5.30
CA SER A 168 5.75 -3.20 -5.91
C SER A 168 4.66 -3.46 -4.86
N ILE A 169 3.51 -2.83 -5.03
CA ILE A 169 2.36 -2.93 -4.14
C ILE A 169 1.12 -3.25 -4.97
N ALA A 170 0.35 -4.28 -4.61
CA ALA A 170 -0.99 -4.49 -5.12
C ALA A 170 -2.03 -3.93 -4.14
N MET A 171 -2.93 -3.07 -4.63
CA MET A 171 -3.93 -2.37 -3.83
C MET A 171 -5.34 -2.69 -4.35
N PRO A 172 -6.23 -3.23 -3.50
CA PRO A 172 -7.64 -3.41 -3.86
C PRO A 172 -8.41 -2.09 -3.72
N GLY A 173 -9.71 -2.12 -4.04
CA GLY A 173 -10.64 -1.05 -3.66
C GLY A 173 -10.63 -0.77 -2.16
N LEU A 174 -10.28 0.45 -1.78
CA LEU A 174 -10.27 0.89 -0.39
C LEU A 174 -11.69 1.33 0.02
N GLY A 175 -12.31 0.58 0.92
CA GLY A 175 -13.65 0.87 1.44
C GLY A 175 -14.82 0.59 0.48
N THR A 176 -14.57 0.05 -0.71
CA THR A 176 -15.60 -0.16 -1.75
C THR A 176 -16.47 -1.40 -1.54
N GLY A 177 -15.96 -2.41 -0.82
CA GLY A 177 -16.70 -3.63 -0.52
C GLY A 177 -17.71 -3.42 0.62
N ILE A 178 -17.34 -3.89 1.82
CA ILE A 178 -18.19 -3.79 3.02
C ILE A 178 -18.55 -2.33 3.35
N GLY A 179 -17.59 -1.41 3.18
CA GLY A 179 -17.79 0.01 3.45
C GLY A 179 -18.73 0.71 2.47
N GLY A 180 -18.98 0.14 1.29
CA GLY A 180 -19.90 0.69 0.29
C GLY A 180 -19.46 2.02 -0.35
N ALA A 181 -18.19 2.41 -0.24
CA ALA A 181 -17.68 3.60 -0.94
C ALA A 181 -17.83 3.42 -2.46
N ALA A 182 -18.28 4.46 -3.16
CA ALA A 182 -18.42 4.41 -4.60
C ALA A 182 -17.05 4.16 -5.29
N PRO A 183 -16.98 3.30 -6.32
CA PRO A 183 -15.74 3.01 -7.03
C PRO A 183 -14.99 4.26 -7.49
N GLU A 184 -15.70 5.23 -8.08
CA GLU A 184 -15.12 6.46 -8.60
C GLU A 184 -14.65 7.39 -7.48
N LEU A 185 -15.30 7.36 -6.30
CA LEU A 185 -14.85 8.10 -5.13
C LEU A 185 -13.53 7.53 -4.61
N CYS A 186 -13.47 6.20 -4.41
CA CYS A 186 -12.26 5.50 -4.02
C CYS A 186 -11.12 5.82 -5.01
N ALA A 187 -11.45 5.73 -6.29
CA ALA A 187 -10.53 6.00 -7.38
C ALA A 187 -9.89 7.39 -7.27
N ARG A 188 -10.71 8.44 -7.32
CA ARG A 188 -10.22 9.83 -7.22
C ARG A 188 -9.40 10.08 -5.95
N GLN A 189 -9.77 9.42 -4.85
CA GLN A 189 -9.08 9.59 -3.57
C GLN A 189 -7.71 8.91 -3.50
N VAL A 190 -7.56 7.71 -4.08
CA VAL A 190 -6.25 7.07 -4.24
C VAL A 190 -5.37 7.91 -5.17
N ALA A 191 -5.93 8.43 -6.26
CA ALA A 191 -5.22 9.31 -7.19
C ALA A 191 -4.71 10.58 -6.48
N ALA A 192 -5.57 11.24 -5.70
CA ALA A 192 -5.19 12.42 -4.94
C ALA A 192 -4.10 12.14 -3.89
N ALA A 193 -4.15 10.98 -3.23
CA ALA A 193 -3.10 10.58 -2.29
C ALA A 193 -1.76 10.33 -2.99
N TRP A 194 -1.78 9.68 -4.17
CA TRP A 194 -0.61 9.51 -5.01
C TRP A 194 0.00 10.85 -5.40
N ASP A 195 -0.80 11.73 -5.99
CA ASP A 195 -0.36 13.03 -6.47
C ASP A 195 0.22 13.86 -5.33
N GLU A 196 -0.40 13.87 -4.14
CA GLU A 196 0.14 14.57 -2.97
C GLU A 196 1.52 14.04 -2.55
N VAL A 197 1.66 12.71 -2.41
CA VAL A 197 2.89 12.12 -1.87
C VAL A 197 4.04 12.25 -2.85
N PHE A 198 3.79 12.05 -4.16
CA PHE A 198 4.84 12.03 -5.17
C PHE A 198 5.09 13.39 -5.83
N ALA A 199 4.11 14.29 -5.93
CA ALA A 199 4.39 15.66 -6.40
C ALA A 199 5.21 16.48 -5.39
N GLN A 200 5.23 16.09 -4.10
CA GLN A 200 6.10 16.71 -3.09
C GLN A 200 7.57 16.26 -3.18
N VAL A 201 7.87 15.17 -3.89
CA VAL A 201 9.24 14.66 -4.07
C VAL A 201 9.98 15.49 -5.12
N ASP A 202 9.29 15.94 -6.18
CA ASP A 202 9.89 16.75 -7.26
C ASP A 202 10.24 18.20 -6.85
N LEU A 203 9.81 18.66 -5.67
CA LEU A 203 10.02 20.01 -5.17
C LEU A 203 11.10 20.13 -4.08
N ARG A 204 11.80 19.04 -3.72
CA ARG A 204 12.83 19.02 -2.66
C ARG A 204 14.23 18.78 -3.17
#